data_AF-A0A3D4SZQ9-F1
#
_entry.id   AF-A0A3D4SZQ9-F1
#
_cell.length_a   1.000
_cell.length_b   1.000
_cell.length_c   1.000
_cell.angle_alpha   90.00
_cell.angle_beta   90.00
_cell.angle_gamma   90.00
#
_symmetry.space_group_name_H-M   'P 1'
#
loop_
_entity.id
_entity.type
_entity.pdbx_description
1 polymer ?
#
loop_
_entity_poly.entity_id
_entity_poly.type
_entity_poly.pdbx_seq_one_letter_code
_entity_poly.pdbx_strand_id
1 'polypeptide(L)' 'MSEAQEAHILHLKAQAAYNANKHTNDILPRWVYEELGTDVPADATDELQIMPKKRWWQRLKAS' A
#
# COMPACT_ATOMS: atom_id res chain seq x y z
N MET A 1 12.52 -15.80 -18.78
CA MET A 1 13.26 -14.83 -17.95
C MET A 1 13.98 -15.62 -16.87
N SER A 2 15.02 -15.07 -16.24
CA SER A 2 15.63 -15.74 -15.08
C SER A 2 14.85 -15.42 -13.81
N GLU A 3 14.87 -16.33 -12.84
CA GLU A 3 14.26 -16.15 -11.52
C GLU A 3 14.70 -14.85 -10.83
N ALA A 4 15.97 -14.47 -10.99
CA ALA A 4 16.51 -13.21 -10.49
C ALA A 4 15.89 -11.97 -11.16
N GLN A 5 15.52 -12.04 -12.43
CA GLN A 5 14.84 -10.95 -13.11
C GLN A 5 13.39 -10.82 -12.63
N GLU A 6 12.72 -11.94 -12.36
CA GLU A 6 11.34 -11.94 -11.86
C GLU A 6 11.26 -11.34 -10.46
N ALA A 7 12.19 -11.74 -9.56
CA ALA A 7 12.33 -11.14 -8.23
C ALA A 7 12.62 -9.63 -8.31
N HIS A 8 13.53 -9.21 -9.20
CA HIS A 8 13.82 -7.79 -9.39
C HIS A 8 12.59 -7.00 -9.90
N ILE A 9 11.84 -7.55 -10.86
CA ILE A 9 10.60 -6.91 -11.33
C ILE A 9 9.57 -6.81 -10.21
N LEU A 10 9.44 -7.84 -9.37
CA LEU A 10 8.53 -7.84 -8.22
C LEU A 10 8.91 -6.75 -7.21
N HIS A 11 10.20 -6.65 -6.86
CA HIS A 11 10.71 -5.62 -5.97
C HIS A 11 10.43 -4.20 -6.48
N LEU A 12 10.65 -3.96 -7.79
CA LEU A 12 10.35 -2.66 -8.40
C LEU A 12 8.85 -2.33 -8.38
N LYS A 13 7.98 -3.32 -8.57
CA LYS A 13 6.53 -3.15 -8.46
C LYS A 13 6.12 -2.78 -7.03
N ALA A 14 6.66 -3.48 -6.03
CA ALA A 14 6.42 -3.17 -4.61
C ALA A 14 6.86 -1.74 -4.29
N GLN A 15 8.08 -1.36 -4.70
CA GLN A 15 8.63 -0.03 -4.46
C GLN A 15 7.82 1.08 -5.14
N ALA A 16 7.33 0.85 -6.36
CA ALA A 16 6.48 1.80 -7.07
C ALA A 16 5.13 1.98 -6.37
N ALA A 17 4.49 0.89 -5.96
CA ALA A 17 3.22 0.93 -5.22
C ALA A 17 3.35 1.65 -3.88
N TYR A 18 4.43 1.38 -3.14
CA TYR A 18 4.76 2.04 -1.89
C TYR A 18 4.97 3.55 -2.08
N ASN A 19 5.79 3.94 -3.05
CA ASN A 19 6.06 5.36 -3.30
C ASN A 19 4.83 6.15 -3.78
N ALA A 20 3.94 5.51 -4.54
CA ALA A 20 2.70 6.14 -4.99
C ALA A 20 1.71 6.38 -3.84
N ASN A 21 1.72 5.52 -2.81
CA ASN A 21 0.73 5.52 -1.73
C ASN A 21 1.29 5.94 -0.36
N LYS A 22 2.59 6.18 -0.19
CA LYS A 22 3.17 6.61 1.10
C LYS A 22 2.60 7.92 1.67
N HIS A 23 1.89 8.68 0.85
CA HIS A 23 1.21 9.92 1.24
C HIS A 23 -0.33 9.79 1.22
N THR A 24 -0.84 8.63 0.82
CA THR A 24 -2.25 8.29 0.98
C THR A 24 -2.41 7.50 2.28
N ASN A 25 -3.57 7.59 2.91
CA ASN A 25 -3.87 6.72 4.07
C ASN A 25 -4.31 5.32 3.61
N ASP A 26 -4.00 4.93 2.38
CA ASP A 26 -4.42 3.64 1.83
C ASP A 26 -3.48 2.55 2.37
N ILE A 27 -4.05 1.40 2.73
CA ILE A 27 -3.27 0.24 3.17
C ILE A 27 -2.96 -0.59 1.93
N LEU A 28 -1.68 -0.75 1.63
CA LEU A 28 -1.22 -1.52 0.49
C LEU A 28 -1.41 -3.03 0.73
N PRO A 29 -1.39 -3.83 -0.34
CA PRO A 29 -1.31 -5.28 -0.21
C PRO A 29 -0.12 -5.71 0.66
N ARG A 30 -0.33 -6.75 1.47
CA ARG A 30 0.65 -7.31 2.40
C ARG A 30 2.00 -7.64 1.75
N TRP A 31 1.95 -8.26 0.57
CA TRP A 31 3.16 -8.63 -0.19
C TRP A 31 4.06 -7.43 -0.50
N VAL A 32 3.52 -6.21 -0.62
CA VAL A 32 4.32 -5.00 -0.86
C VAL A 32 5.21 -4.70 0.35
N TYR A 33 4.68 -4.83 1.55
CA TYR A 33 5.43 -4.58 2.79
C TYR A 33 6.47 -5.66 3.04
N GLU A 34 6.10 -6.92 2.80
CA GLU A 34 6.99 -8.09 2.94
C GLU A 34 8.17 -8.01 1.96
N GLU A 35 7.90 -7.70 0.69
CA GLU A 35 8.93 -7.55 -0.36
C GLU A 35 9.91 -6.40 -0.07
N LEU A 36 9.45 -5.35 0.62
CA LEU A 36 10.27 -4.21 1.00
C LEU A 36 10.95 -4.37 2.37
N GLY A 37 10.66 -5.45 3.11
CA GLY A 37 11.19 -5.66 4.45
C GLY A 37 10.74 -4.60 5.47
N THR A 38 9.55 -4.04 5.27
CA THR A 38 8.96 -3.00 6.13
C THR A 38 7.91 -3.60 7.07
N ASP A 39 7.59 -2.88 8.15
CA ASP A 39 6.54 -3.30 9.08
C ASP A 39 5.20 -3.47 8.34
N VAL A 40 4.65 -4.68 8.42
CA VAL A 40 3.36 -5.03 7.83
C VAL A 40 2.25 -4.56 8.76
N PRO A 41 1.34 -3.67 8.33
CA PRO A 41 0.17 -3.30 9.12
C PRO A 41 -0.67 -4.52 9.48
N ALA A 42 -1.21 -4.58 10.71
CA ALA A 42 -2.02 -5.72 11.17
C ALA A 42 -3.23 -6.01 10.26
N ASP A 43 -3.80 -4.96 9.67
CA ASP A 43 -4.96 -5.04 8.80
C ASP A 43 -4.60 -5.21 7.32
N ALA A 44 -3.30 -5.29 6.95
CA ALA A 44 -2.89 -5.49 5.57
C ALA A 44 -3.30 -6.88 5.06
N THR A 45 -4.07 -6.91 3.98
CA THR A 45 -4.50 -8.13 3.28
C THR A 45 -3.78 -8.25 1.95
N ASP A 46 -4.04 -9.32 1.20
CA ASP A 46 -3.47 -9.49 -0.15
C ASP A 46 -4.02 -8.50 -1.18
N GLU A 47 -5.08 -7.77 -0.84
CA GLU A 47 -5.75 -6.79 -1.69
C GLU A 47 -5.46 -5.35 -1.24
N LEU A 48 -5.55 -4.40 -2.18
CA LEU A 48 -5.42 -2.98 -1.88
C LEU A 48 -6.64 -2.50 -1.10
N GLN A 49 -6.42 -1.95 0.09
CA GLN A 49 -7.47 -1.37 0.92
C GLN A 49 -7.42 0.16 0.86
N ILE A 50 -8.33 0.73 0.08
CA ILE A 50 -8.48 2.19 -0.04
C ILE A 50 -9.20 2.71 1.20
N MET A 51 -8.54 3.54 2.01
CA MET A 51 -9.24 4.14 3.14
C MET A 51 -10.21 5.21 2.64
N PRO A 52 -11.46 5.24 3.16
CA PRO A 52 -12.39 6.30 2.80
C PRO A 52 -11.80 7.64 3.25
N LYS A 53 -11.40 8.47 2.27
CA LYS A 53 -10.98 9.85 2.51
C LYS A 53 -12.15 10.57 3.17
N LYS A 54 -12.09 10.76 4.50
CA LYS A 54 -13.09 11.57 5.21
C LYS A 54 -13.17 12.91 4.51
N ARG A 55 -14.27 13.15 3.79
CA ARG A 55 -14.48 14.41 3.08
C ARG A 55 -14.61 15.49 4.14
N TRP A 56 -13.94 16.62 3.94
CA TRP A 56 -13.94 17.73 4.89
C TRP A 56 -15.36 18.21 5.26
N TRP A 57 -16.33 18.11 4.34
CA TRP A 57 -17.74 18.39 4.58
C TRP A 57 -18.45 17.44 5.57
N GLN A 58 -17.99 16.19 5.71
CA GLN A 58 -18.56 15.26 6.69
C GLN A 58 -18.17 15.63 8.13
N ARG A 59 -17.06 16.36 8.32
CA ARG A 59 -16.68 16.89 9.64
C ARG A 59 -17.56 18.06 10.09
N LEU A 60 -18.16 18.80 9.15
CA LEU A 60 -19.01 19.95 9.43
C LEU A 60 -20.45 19.59 9.84
N LYS A 61 -20.95 18.38 9.52
CA LYS A 61 -22.30 17.93 9.90
C LYS A 61 -22.41 17.35 11.32
N ALA A 62 -21.28 17.19 12.01
CA ALA A 62 -21.23 16.63 13.36
C ALA A 62 -21.02 17.70 14.46
N SER A 63 -21.18 18.99 14.11
CA SER A 63 -21.15 20.13 15.04
C SER A 63 -22.53 20.77 15.16
#